data_AF-A0A955KGJ4-F1
#
_entry.id   AF-A0A955KGJ4-F1
#
_cell.length_a   1.000
_cell.length_b   1.000
_cell.length_c   1.000
_cell.angle_alpha   90.00
_cell.angle_beta   90.00
_cell.angle_gamma   90.00
#
_symmetry.space_group_name_H-M   'P 1'
#
loop_
_entity.id
_entity.type
_entity.pdbx_description
1 polymer ?
#
loop_
_entity_poly.entity_id
_entity_poly.type
_entity_poly.pdbx_seq_one_letter_code
_entity_poly.pdbx_strand_id
1 'polypeptide(L)' 'MVAELEKRLRSNIWKYTVMGVVNKRIFAAIISVYYLTIPDVTVQTVGLILLVGNVVSFFLEIPSGYISDKLGHKQTLVMS' A
#
# COMPACT_ATOMS: atom_id res chain seq x y z
N MET A 1 25.62 15.14 19.65
CA MET A 1 24.41 14.31 19.91
C MET A 1 23.23 14.72 19.03
N VAL A 2 22.83 16.00 19.03
CA VAL A 2 21.70 16.50 18.20
C VAL A 2 21.95 16.36 16.68
N ALA A 3 23.12 16.76 16.20
CA ALA A 3 23.47 16.66 14.77
C ALA A 3 23.45 15.22 14.23
N GLU A 4 23.82 14.24 15.06
CA GLU A 4 23.79 12.82 14.67
C GLU A 4 22.35 12.30 14.57
N LEU A 5 21.48 12.73 15.49
CA LEU A 5 20.06 12.41 15.45
C LEU A 5 19.39 12.99 14.19
N GLU A 6 19.69 14.24 13.84
CA GLU A 6 19.17 14.89 12.63
C GLU A 6 19.60 14.16 11.35
N LYS A 7 20.87 13.74 11.27
CA LYS A 7 21.39 12.97 10.13
C LYS A 7 20.66 11.64 9.98
N ARG A 8 20.42 10.92 11.08
CA ARG A 8 19.68 9.65 11.09
C ARG A 8 18.21 9.84 10.71
N LEU A 9 17.54 10.87 11.25
CA LEU A 9 16.16 11.20 10.93
C LEU A 9 16.00 11.54 9.44
N ARG A 10 16.86 12.40 8.90
CA ARG A 10 16.86 12.75 7.47
C ARG A 10 17.00 11.52 6.57
N SER A 11 17.89 10.60 6.94
CA SER A 11 18.06 9.33 6.22
C SER A 11 16.78 8.47 6.25
N ASN A 12 16.12 8.38 7.41
CA ASN A 12 14.90 7.59 7.55
C ASN A 12 13.72 8.20 6.79
N ILE A 13 13.55 9.52 6.84
CA ILE A 13 12.50 10.23 6.11
C ILE A 13 12.65 9.98 4.61
N TRP A 14 13.85 10.11 4.06
CA TRP A 14 14.08 9.85 2.63
C TRP A 14 13.73 8.40 2.24
N LYS A 15 14.16 7.42 3.04
CA LYS A 15 13.84 5.99 2.81
C LYS A 15 12.33 5.75 2.84
N TYR A 16 11.64 6.33 3.82
CA TYR A 16 10.19 6.21 3.93
C TYR A 16 9.48 6.88 2.75
N THR A 17 9.94 8.05 2.31
CA THR A 17 9.39 8.72 1.12
C THR A 17 9.53 7.87 -0.13
N VAL A 18 10.71 7.28 -0.37
CA VAL A 18 10.91 6.37 -1.52
C VAL A 18 9.96 5.18 -1.44
N MET A 19 9.85 4.55 -0.26
CA MET A 19 8.92 3.45 -0.04
C MET A 19 7.46 3.86 -0.32
N GLY A 20 7.03 5.02 0.20
CA GLY A 20 5.68 5.54 -0.03
C GLY A 20 5.37 5.88 -1.49
N VAL A 21 6.37 6.32 -2.27
CA VAL A 21 6.21 6.55 -3.71
C VAL A 21 6.09 5.24 -4.48
N VAL A 22 6.95 4.26 -4.18
CA VAL A 22 6.95 2.95 -4.84
C VAL A 22 5.68 2.16 -4.52
N ASN A 23 5.17 2.26 -3.29
CA ASN A 23 3.97 1.56 -2.85
C ASN A 23 2.66 2.17 -3.39
N LYS A 24 2.71 3.22 -4.22
CA LYS A 24 1.51 3.76 -4.84
C LYS A 24 0.94 2.74 -5.82
N ARG A 25 -0.36 2.43 -5.67
CA ARG A 25 -1.11 1.49 -6.52
C ARG A 25 -1.46 2.05 -7.90
N ILE A 26 -0.49 2.65 -8.59
CA ILE A 26 -0.66 3.24 -9.95
C ILE A 26 -1.09 2.16 -10.96
N PHE A 27 -0.70 0.90 -10.70
CA PHE A 27 -1.00 -0.26 -11.54
C PHE A 27 -2.47 -0.65 -11.58
N ALA A 28 -3.31 -0.22 -10.62
CA ALA A 28 -4.72 -0.63 -10.56
C ALA A 28 -5.51 -0.24 -11.81
N ALA A 29 -5.24 0.96 -12.37
CA ALA A 29 -5.86 1.40 -13.60
C ALA A 29 -5.40 0.58 -14.82
N ILE A 30 -4.10 0.28 -14.90
CA ILE A 30 -3.51 -0.52 -15.99
C ILE A 30 -4.07 -1.94 -15.97
N ILE A 31 -4.15 -2.56 -14.79
CA ILE A 31 -4.69 -3.91 -14.60
C ILE A 31 -6.17 -3.96 -14.98
N SER A 32 -6.94 -2.93 -14.64
CA SER A 32 -8.37 -2.85 -15.00
C SER A 32 -8.58 -2.86 -16.52
N VAL A 33 -7.74 -2.13 -17.27
CA VAL A 33 -7.77 -2.14 -18.74
C VAL A 33 -7.33 -3.49 -19.29
N TYR A 34 -6.28 -4.09 -18.72
CA TYR A 34 -5.83 -5.43 -19.11
C TYR A 34 -6.92 -6.48 -18.92
N TYR A 35 -7.68 -6.45 -17.83
CA TYR A 35 -8.76 -7.41 -17.59
C TYR A 35 -9.86 -7.37 -18.64
N LEU A 36 -10.12 -6.22 -19.26
CA LEU A 36 -11.08 -6.11 -20.36
C LEU A 36 -10.58 -6.77 -21.67
N THR A 37 -9.31 -7.16 -21.75
CA THR A 37 -8.77 -7.93 -22.89
C THR A 37 -9.05 -9.43 -22.78
N ILE A 38 -9.50 -9.89 -21.60
CA ILE A 38 -9.82 -11.30 -21.34
C ILE A 38 -11.25 -11.56 -21.82
N PRO A 39 -11.50 -12.67 -22.55
CA PRO A 39 -12.85 -13.06 -22.94
C PRO A 39 -13.81 -13.11 -21.74
N ASP A 40 -15.05 -12.68 -21.96
CA ASP A 40 -16.15 -12.73 -20.97
C ASP A 40 -15.97 -11.85 -19.71
N VAL A 41 -14.91 -11.03 -19.65
CA VAL A 41 -14.75 -10.04 -18.58
C VAL A 41 -15.46 -8.74 -18.95
N THR A 42 -16.41 -8.33 -18.12
CA THR A 42 -17.16 -7.08 -18.29
C THR A 42 -16.62 -5.97 -17.40
N VAL A 43 -16.96 -4.72 -17.74
CA VAL A 43 -16.63 -3.54 -16.92
C VAL A 43 -17.23 -3.66 -15.50
N GLN A 44 -18.42 -4.25 -15.38
CA GLN A 44 -19.10 -4.51 -14.12
C GLN A 44 -18.30 -5.48 -13.24
N THR A 45 -17.74 -6.53 -13.82
CA THR A 45 -16.88 -7.50 -13.11
C THR A 45 -15.64 -6.81 -12.54
N VAL A 46 -14.97 -5.96 -13.34
CA VAL A 46 -13.80 -5.20 -12.90
C VAL A 46 -14.17 -4.22 -11.78
N GLY A 47 -15.29 -3.51 -11.93
CA GLY A 47 -15.81 -2.60 -10.91
C GLY A 47 -16.12 -3.31 -9.59
N LEU A 48 -16.69 -4.51 -9.64
CA LEU A 48 -16.96 -5.33 -8.45
C LEU A 48 -15.68 -5.77 -7.75
N ILE A 49 -14.66 -6.21 -8.50
CA ILE A 49 -13.35 -6.59 -7.94
C ILE A 49 -12.72 -5.40 -7.22
N LEU A 50 -12.73 -4.21 -7.85
CA LEU A 50 -12.22 -2.99 -7.23
C LEU A 50 -13.01 -2.61 -5.98
N LEU A 51 -14.34 -2.69 -6.03
CA LEU A 51 -15.20 -2.40 -4.88
C LEU A 51 -14.86 -3.32 -3.71
N VAL A 52 -14.86 -4.64 -3.92
CA VAL A 52 -14.56 -5.63 -2.89
C VAL A 52 -13.14 -5.42 -2.34
N GLY A 53 -12.16 -5.17 -3.21
CA GLY A 53 -10.78 -4.90 -2.81
C GLY A 53 -10.66 -3.66 -1.91
N ASN A 54 -11.39 -2.58 -2.21
CA ASN A 54 -11.41 -1.37 -1.39
C ASN A 54 -12.15 -1.58 -0.06
N VAL A 55 -13.27 -2.29 -0.08
CA VAL A 55 -14.03 -2.62 1.14
C VAL A 55 -13.19 -3.48 2.08
N VAL A 56 -12.54 -4.52 1.57
CA VAL A 56 -11.64 -5.36 2.36
C VAL A 56 -10.47 -4.54 2.89
N SER A 57 -9.87 -3.68 2.06
CA SER A 57 -8.77 -2.80 2.51
C SER A 57 -9.21 -1.88 3.65
N PHE A 58 -10.40 -1.29 3.55
CA PHE A 58 -10.96 -0.41 4.58
C PHE A 58 -11.15 -1.15 5.92
N PHE A 59 -11.72 -2.37 5.89
CA PHE A 59 -11.89 -3.15 7.12
C PHE A 59 -10.57 -3.66 7.70
N LEU A 60 -9.56 -3.91 6.86
CA LEU A 60 -8.24 -4.37 7.31
C LEU A 60 -7.31 -3.25 7.76
N GLU A 61 -7.65 -1.98 7.49
CA GLU A 61 -6.84 -0.84 7.89
C GLU A 61 -6.65 -0.79 9.42
N ILE A 62 -7.74 -0.91 10.19
CA ILE A 62 -7.68 -0.87 11.66
C ILE A 62 -6.91 -2.08 12.25
N PRO A 63 -7.21 -3.33 11.88
CA PRO A 63 -6.42 -4.48 12.32
C PRO A 63 -4.95 -4.40 11.96
N SER A 64 -4.62 -3.90 10.76
CA SER A 64 -3.23 -3.76 10.33
C SER A 64 -2.46 -2.73 11.17
N GLY A 65 -3.12 -1.64 11.58
CA GLY A 65 -2.58 -0.68 12.54
C GLY A 65 -2.27 -1.33 13.88
N TYR A 66 -3.22 -2.11 14.42
CA TYR A 66 -2.99 -2.85 15.68
C TYR A 66 -1.79 -3.82 15.57
N ILE A 67 -1.63 -4.52 14.45
CA ILE A 67 -0.48 -5.40 14.21
C ILE A 67 0.82 -4.59 14.12
N SER A 68 0.80 -3.42 13.47
CA SER A 68 1.94 -2.49 13.40
C SER A 68 2.41 -2.01 14.78
N ASP A 69 1.46 -1.75 15.67
CA ASP A 69 1.76 -1.33 17.04
C ASP A 69 2.36 -2.48 17.87
N LYS A 70 1.93 -3.72 17.64
CA LYS A 70 2.38 -4.89 18.41
C LYS A 70 3.68 -5.51 17.91
N LEU A 71 3.85 -5.66 16.59
CA LEU A 71 5.04 -6.28 15.97
C LEU A 71 6.16 -5.26 15.75
N GLY A 72 5.82 -3.98 15.70
CA GLY A 72 6.73 -2.88 15.46
C GLY A 72 6.66 -2.36 14.03
N HIS A 73 6.57 -1.03 13.91
CA HIS A 73 6.22 -0.35 12.66
C HIS A 73 7.17 -0.67 11.49
N LYS A 74 8.48 -0.77 11.75
CA LYS A 74 9.47 -1.05 10.70
C LYS A 74 9.32 -2.46 10.13
N GLN A 75 9.02 -3.45 10.98
CA GLN A 75 8.86 -4.84 10.53
C GLN A 75 7.58 -4.99 9.73
N THR A 76 6.48 -4.42 10.22
CA THR A 76 5.19 -4.43 9.52
C THR A 76 5.27 -3.71 8.18
N LEU A 77 6.02 -2.60 8.10
CA LEU A 77 6.24 -1.87 6.85
C LEU A 77 7.05 -2.65 5.80
N VAL A 78 7.91 -3.58 6.21
CA VAL A 78 8.65 -4.46 5.28
C VAL A 78 7.79 -5.64 4.80
N MET A 79 6.78 -6.03 5.58
CA MET A 79 5.86 -7.13 5.23
C MET A 79 4.68 -6.69 4.35
N SER A 80 4.29 -5.41 4.40
CA SER A 80 3.17 -4.85 3.63
C SER A 80 3.46 -4.70 2.15
#